data_AF-A0A8B8RIU6-F1
#
_entry.id   AF-A0A8B8RIU6-F1
#
_cell.length_a   1.000
_cell.length_b   1.000
_cell.length_c   1.000
_cell.angle_alpha   90.00
_cell.angle_beta   90.00
_cell.angle_gamma   90.00
#
_symmetry.space_group_name_H-M   'P 1'
#
loop_
_entity.id
_entity.type
_entity.pdbx_description
1 polymer ?
#
loop_
_entity_poly.entity_id
_entity_poly.type
_entity_poly.pdbx_seq_one_letter_code
_entity_poly.pdbx_strand_id
1 'polypeptide(L)'
;MMGIRKQCSLGSLYTGCWEGVALAECVRSCGRGFPPLEDVHPPLRGGLGYKTRGPRLPHCFPPRLCQGGPPPLSFAARTGSFRREPPAPSPTPRFPRPPDLSGPHFQPLLTWRTRNWWSCLEPQGKLLADLAKRLGLHYVVYSGLENIKKLTAGRLVVGHFDGKGEVEEYFRNIGVPMTSVRLPCYFENLLSYFLPQKAPDGKSYLLSLPMGDVPMDGMSVTDLGPVVLSLLKMPEEYVGQDIGLSTCRHTAEEYATLLSKHTGKAVRDAKTTAEDYEKLGFPGARDLANMFRFYALKPDRDIGLTLRLNPKARTLDQWLEQHKGDFARL
;
A
#
# COMPACT_ATOMS: atom_id res chain seq x y z
N MET A 1 29.14 41.30 19.49
CA MET A 1 28.19 41.65 20.57
C MET A 1 26.86 41.99 19.90
N MET A 2 25.77 41.26 20.22
CA MET A 2 24.38 41.38 19.68
C MET A 2 24.25 41.19 18.15
N GLY A 3 23.27 40.53 17.55
CA GLY A 3 21.99 39.97 17.99
C GLY A 3 21.02 40.10 16.79
N ILE A 4 20.33 39.02 16.40
CA ILE A 4 18.93 38.94 15.95
C ILE A 4 18.68 37.54 15.38
N ARG A 5 17.86 36.78 16.11
CA ARG A 5 17.18 35.56 15.70
C ARG A 5 16.09 35.92 14.69
N LYS A 6 15.91 35.12 13.64
CA LYS A 6 14.58 34.82 13.09
C LYS A 6 14.45 33.33 12.78
N GLN A 7 13.53 32.74 13.52
CA GLN A 7 13.00 31.39 13.46
C GLN A 7 12.02 31.34 12.29
N CYS A 8 12.16 30.38 11.37
CA CYS A 8 11.09 29.97 10.47
C CYS A 8 10.74 28.52 10.78
N SER A 9 9.79 28.34 11.68
CA SER A 9 9.02 27.10 11.83
C SER A 9 7.87 27.13 10.84
N LEU A 10 7.84 26.18 9.90
CA LEU A 10 6.65 25.81 9.15
C LEU A 10 6.77 24.32 8.82
N GLY A 11 6.34 23.51 9.78
CA GLY A 11 6.03 22.10 9.55
C GLY A 11 4.84 22.02 8.61
N SER A 12 5.05 21.39 7.46
CA SER A 12 4.02 21.21 6.45
C SER A 12 3.41 19.81 6.60
N LEU A 13 2.13 19.78 6.93
CA LEU A 13 1.21 18.64 6.92
C LEU A 13 1.04 18.10 5.48
N TYR A 14 2.05 17.44 4.92
CA TYR A 14 2.02 16.83 3.59
C TYR A 14 2.46 15.35 3.61
N THR A 15 1.87 14.56 4.50
CA THR A 15 2.06 13.09 4.51
C THR A 15 0.82 12.31 4.07
N GLY A 16 -0.34 12.95 3.84
CA GLY A 16 -1.57 12.28 3.40
C GLY A 16 -1.61 11.82 1.93
N CYS A 17 -0.52 11.98 1.18
CA CYS A 17 -0.46 11.62 -0.25
C CYS A 17 -0.35 10.10 -0.52
N TRP A 18 -0.05 9.29 0.51
CA TRP A 18 0.26 7.86 0.34
C TRP A 18 -0.89 6.89 0.70
N GLU A 19 -1.99 7.35 1.29
CA GLU A 19 -3.04 6.46 1.84
C GLU A 19 -4.12 6.03 0.84
N GLY A 20 -3.92 6.28 -0.46
CA GLY A 20 -4.91 6.06 -1.52
C GLY A 20 -4.37 5.49 -2.83
N VAL A 21 -3.15 4.93 -2.86
CA VAL A 21 -2.65 4.29 -4.08
C VAL A 21 -3.22 2.88 -4.17
N ALA A 22 -4.08 2.63 -5.16
CA ALA A 22 -4.44 1.28 -5.56
C ALA A 22 -3.17 0.50 -5.93
N LEU A 23 -2.90 -0.61 -5.23
CA LEU A 23 -1.90 -1.57 -5.64
C LEU A 23 -2.46 -2.38 -6.82
N ALA A 24 -2.31 -1.84 -8.02
CA ALA A 24 -2.56 -2.58 -9.26
C ALA A 24 -1.25 -3.25 -9.70
N GLU A 25 -0.93 -4.43 -9.14
CA GLU A 25 0.12 -5.27 -9.69
C GLU A 25 -0.45 -6.09 -10.86
N CYS A 26 0.07 -5.84 -12.06
CA CYS A 26 -0.31 -6.55 -13.28
C CYS A 26 0.55 -7.82 -13.41
N VAL A 27 0.02 -8.98 -13.01
CA VAL A 27 0.65 -10.27 -13.32
C VAL A 27 0.29 -10.64 -14.76
N ARG A 28 1.16 -10.29 -15.71
CA ARG A 28 1.14 -10.90 -17.05
C ARG A 28 1.84 -12.26 -16.98
N SER A 29 1.07 -13.34 -17.04
CA SER A 29 1.64 -14.66 -17.35
C SER A 29 1.98 -14.70 -18.85
N CYS A 30 3.22 -14.37 -19.19
CA CYS A 30 3.81 -14.74 -20.47
C CYS A 30 4.98 -15.69 -20.18
N GLY A 31 4.74 -16.98 -20.42
CA GLY A 31 5.75 -18.02 -20.26
C GLY A 31 6.99 -17.76 -21.10
N ARG A 32 8.08 -17.36 -20.44
CA ARG A 32 9.49 -17.54 -20.83
C ARG A 32 10.29 -17.59 -19.53
N GLY A 33 11.03 -18.67 -19.33
CA GLY A 33 11.74 -18.96 -18.08
C GLY A 33 12.72 -17.86 -17.67
N PHE A 34 12.77 -17.59 -16.36
CA PHE A 34 13.84 -16.81 -15.73
C PHE A 34 15.09 -17.68 -15.56
N PRO A 35 16.30 -17.17 -15.85
CA PRO A 35 17.53 -17.80 -15.36
C PRO A 35 17.72 -17.47 -13.86
N PRO A 36 18.41 -18.31 -13.08
CA PRO A 36 18.63 -18.08 -11.67
C PRO A 36 19.54 -16.87 -11.43
N LEU A 37 19.23 -16.08 -10.40
CA LEU A 37 20.03 -14.97 -9.89
C LEU A 37 21.31 -15.51 -9.23
N GLU A 38 22.47 -15.12 -9.76
CA GLU A 38 23.77 -15.27 -9.10
C GLU A 38 23.95 -14.18 -8.02
N ASP A 39 24.53 -14.58 -6.89
CA ASP A 39 24.86 -13.76 -5.73
C ASP A 39 25.85 -12.63 -6.06
N VAL A 40 25.47 -11.38 -5.77
CA VAL A 40 26.38 -10.23 -5.85
C VAL A 40 26.78 -9.81 -4.43
N HIS A 41 27.94 -10.26 -3.98
CA HIS A 41 28.65 -9.72 -2.81
C HIS A 41 29.48 -8.47 -3.18
N PRO A 42 29.58 -7.45 -2.30
CA PRO A 42 30.39 -6.26 -2.54
C PRO A 42 31.89 -6.52 -2.28
N PRO A 43 32.83 -5.80 -2.94
CA PRO A 43 34.25 -6.07 -2.82
C PRO A 43 34.87 -5.41 -1.57
N LEU A 44 35.49 -6.23 -0.73
CA LEU A 44 36.43 -5.80 0.31
C LEU A 44 37.81 -5.55 -0.31
N ARG A 45 38.34 -4.33 -0.15
CA ARG A 45 39.76 -4.02 -0.39
C ARG A 45 40.58 -4.39 0.86
N GLY A 46 41.48 -5.35 0.73
CA GLY A 46 42.55 -5.63 1.69
C GLY A 46 43.72 -6.28 0.97
N GLY A 47 44.83 -5.55 0.82
CA GLY A 47 46.11 -6.08 0.32
C GLY A 47 47.13 -6.19 1.46
N LEU A 48 48.19 -6.98 1.20
CA LEU A 48 49.27 -7.47 2.09
C LEU A 48 48.91 -8.85 2.70
N GLY A 49 49.46 -10.00 2.33
CA GLY A 49 50.65 -10.34 1.55
C GLY A 49 51.66 -11.07 2.44
N TYR A 50 51.68 -12.41 2.48
CA TYR A 50 52.85 -13.22 2.87
C TYR A 50 52.78 -14.66 2.30
N LYS A 51 53.96 -15.16 1.95
CA LYS A 51 54.32 -16.39 1.21
C LYS A 51 54.08 -17.69 2.01
N THR A 52 53.84 -18.82 1.33
CA THR A 52 54.75 -20.00 1.28
C THR A 52 54.23 -21.20 0.44
N ARG A 53 55.10 -21.64 -0.49
CA ARG A 53 55.40 -22.98 -1.08
C ARG A 53 54.29 -24.07 -1.25
N GLY A 54 54.17 -24.58 -2.49
CA GLY A 54 53.40 -25.78 -2.92
C GLY A 54 54.07 -27.14 -2.56
N PRO A 55 53.85 -28.27 -3.28
CA PRO A 55 53.52 -28.37 -4.72
C PRO A 55 52.63 -29.57 -5.20
N ARG A 56 52.47 -29.64 -6.55
CA ARG A 56 52.30 -30.81 -7.46
C ARG A 56 50.89 -31.30 -7.84
N LEU A 57 50.50 -30.97 -9.08
CA LEU A 57 49.77 -31.85 -10.02
C LEU A 57 50.77 -32.81 -10.69
N PRO A 58 50.32 -33.85 -11.44
CA PRO A 58 50.27 -33.62 -12.90
C PRO A 58 49.22 -34.43 -13.72
N HIS A 59 48.99 -33.92 -14.95
CA HIS A 59 48.56 -34.58 -16.22
C HIS A 59 47.12 -35.09 -16.39
N CYS A 60 46.50 -35.20 -17.58
CA CYS A 60 46.44 -34.50 -18.88
C CYS A 60 45.73 -35.45 -19.90
N PHE A 61 44.84 -34.91 -20.76
CA PHE A 61 44.38 -35.42 -22.10
C PHE A 61 43.18 -36.44 -22.20
N PRO A 62 42.43 -36.52 -23.34
CA PRO A 62 41.01 -36.07 -23.47
C PRO A 62 40.10 -37.11 -24.25
N PRO A 63 38.95 -36.75 -24.91
CA PRO A 63 37.88 -37.70 -25.30
C PRO A 63 37.88 -38.21 -26.77
N ARG A 64 37.11 -39.27 -27.05
CA ARG A 64 36.76 -39.84 -28.39
C ARG A 64 35.27 -40.28 -28.35
N LEU A 65 34.34 -39.85 -29.23
CA LEU A 65 34.11 -40.02 -30.70
C LEU A 65 33.08 -41.12 -31.03
N CYS A 66 32.11 -40.80 -31.93
CA CYS A 66 31.44 -41.62 -32.98
C CYS A 66 30.08 -40.96 -33.33
N GLN A 67 29.88 -40.18 -34.41
CA GLN A 67 29.76 -40.46 -35.86
C GLN A 67 28.60 -41.39 -36.30
N GLY A 68 27.79 -40.91 -37.25
CA GLY A 68 26.91 -41.74 -38.11
C GLY A 68 25.73 -41.02 -38.80
N GLY A 69 25.93 -40.53 -40.04
CA GLY A 69 24.89 -40.36 -41.09
C GLY A 69 25.23 -41.28 -42.27
N PRO A 70 24.35 -41.54 -43.29
CA PRO A 70 24.42 -40.82 -44.61
C PRO A 70 23.08 -40.93 -45.45
N PRO A 71 23.02 -40.73 -46.81
CA PRO A 71 23.59 -39.73 -47.75
C PRO A 71 22.51 -39.05 -48.69
N PRO A 72 22.91 -38.17 -49.65
CA PRO A 72 22.04 -37.25 -50.41
C PRO A 72 21.84 -37.58 -51.91
N LEU A 73 20.98 -36.81 -52.60
CA LEU A 73 20.88 -36.73 -54.07
C LEU A 73 21.16 -35.30 -54.56
N SER A 74 22.01 -35.18 -55.59
CA SER A 74 22.43 -33.93 -56.24
C SER A 74 21.67 -33.72 -57.56
N PHE A 75 21.54 -32.48 -58.03
CA PHE A 75 21.67 -32.16 -59.46
C PHE A 75 22.02 -30.68 -59.70
N ALA A 76 23.10 -30.50 -60.45
CA ALA A 76 23.55 -29.44 -61.37
C ALA A 76 23.30 -27.94 -61.09
N ALA A 77 24.43 -27.21 -61.11
CA ALA A 77 24.53 -25.76 -61.23
C ALA A 77 24.21 -25.24 -62.65
N ARG A 78 23.57 -24.05 -62.72
CA ARG A 78 23.75 -23.09 -63.81
C ARG A 78 24.03 -21.72 -63.21
N THR A 79 25.12 -21.13 -63.67
CA THR A 79 25.65 -19.82 -63.33
C THR A 79 24.74 -18.70 -63.86
N GLY A 80 24.28 -17.85 -62.95
CA GLY A 80 23.66 -16.56 -63.28
C GLY A 80 24.04 -15.55 -62.21
N SER A 81 24.89 -14.58 -62.56
CA SER A 81 25.26 -13.47 -61.67
C SER A 81 24.06 -12.55 -61.46
N PHE A 82 23.39 -12.69 -60.32
CA PHE A 82 22.42 -11.71 -59.84
C PHE A 82 23.01 -11.05 -58.58
N ARG A 83 23.43 -9.79 -58.70
CA ARG A 83 23.61 -8.92 -57.52
C ARG A 83 22.25 -8.80 -56.85
N ARG A 84 22.08 -9.37 -55.65
CA ARG A 84 20.94 -9.08 -54.78
C ARG A 84 21.32 -7.89 -53.89
N GLU A 85 20.67 -6.76 -54.11
CA GLU A 85 20.61 -5.68 -53.11
C GLU A 85 19.87 -6.17 -51.85
N PRO A 86 20.22 -5.67 -50.65
CA PRO A 86 19.50 -6.03 -49.43
C PRO A 86 18.07 -5.47 -49.48
N PRO A 87 17.06 -6.19 -48.95
CA PRO A 87 15.69 -5.71 -48.95
C PRO A 87 15.54 -4.45 -48.09
N ALA A 88 14.77 -3.47 -48.59
CA ALA A 88 14.41 -2.27 -47.86
C ALA A 88 13.69 -2.62 -46.54
N PRO A 89 13.94 -1.89 -45.43
CA PRO A 89 13.27 -2.15 -44.16
C PRO A 89 11.76 -1.92 -44.30
N SER A 90 10.98 -2.93 -43.88
CA SER A 90 9.53 -2.86 -43.77
C SER A 90 9.08 -1.70 -42.88
N PRO A 91 8.00 -0.97 -43.23
CA PRO A 91 7.54 0.16 -42.44
C PRO A 91 7.09 -0.30 -41.04
N THR A 92 7.72 0.24 -40.01
CA THR A 92 7.27 0.11 -38.61
C THR A 92 5.84 0.64 -38.47
N PRO A 93 4.93 -0.08 -37.77
CA PRO A 93 3.59 0.44 -37.48
C PRO A 93 3.71 1.72 -36.64
N ARG A 94 3.19 2.84 -37.17
CA ARG A 94 3.08 4.08 -36.38
C ARG A 94 1.92 3.91 -35.40
N PHE A 95 2.25 3.73 -34.12
CA PHE A 95 1.26 3.92 -33.07
C PHE A 95 0.76 5.38 -33.10
N PRO A 96 -0.56 5.63 -33.00
CA PRO A 96 -1.05 6.99 -32.86
C PRO A 96 -0.45 7.62 -31.60
N ARG A 97 0.02 8.86 -31.72
CA ARG A 97 0.51 9.62 -30.56
C ARG A 97 -0.65 9.77 -29.55
N PRO A 98 -0.38 9.71 -28.24
CA PRO A 98 -1.39 10.08 -27.25
C PRO A 98 -1.88 11.51 -27.54
N PRO A 99 -3.17 11.81 -27.29
CA PRO A 99 -3.73 13.12 -27.59
C PRO A 99 -2.96 14.20 -26.83
N ASP A 100 -2.67 15.28 -27.55
CA ASP A 100 -2.06 16.50 -27.03
C ASP A 100 -3.05 17.18 -26.07
N LEU A 101 -2.71 17.25 -24.79
CA LEU A 101 -3.55 17.83 -23.73
C LEU A 101 -3.46 19.37 -23.66
N SER A 102 -2.91 20.04 -24.68
CA SER A 102 -2.75 21.51 -24.72
C SER A 102 -3.88 22.30 -25.40
N GLY A 103 -5.02 21.66 -25.70
CA GLY A 103 -6.19 22.32 -26.30
C GLY A 103 -6.98 23.21 -25.32
N PRO A 104 -7.64 24.29 -25.79
CA PRO A 104 -8.27 25.34 -24.96
C PRO A 104 -9.59 24.93 -24.27
N HIS A 105 -9.86 23.65 -24.12
CA HIS A 105 -11.03 23.15 -23.37
C HIS A 105 -10.73 22.80 -21.91
N PHE A 106 -9.53 23.14 -21.42
CA PHE A 106 -9.21 23.09 -20.00
C PHE A 106 -9.28 24.50 -19.42
N GLN A 107 -10.47 24.91 -18.94
CA GLN A 107 -10.50 25.98 -17.95
C GLN A 107 -9.85 25.42 -16.68
N PRO A 108 -8.71 25.95 -16.21
CA PRO A 108 -8.24 25.63 -14.89
C PRO A 108 -9.23 26.28 -13.94
N LEU A 109 -10.17 25.49 -13.42
CA LEU A 109 -10.98 25.93 -12.29
C LEU A 109 -10.01 26.27 -11.17
N LEU A 110 -9.81 27.58 -10.96
CA LEU A 110 -9.09 28.21 -9.87
C LEU A 110 -9.83 27.97 -8.52
N THR A 111 -10.23 26.73 -8.22
CA THR A 111 -10.94 26.35 -6.99
C THR A 111 -10.21 25.29 -6.17
N TRP A 112 -9.02 24.86 -6.60
CA TRP A 112 -8.16 23.91 -5.86
C TRP A 112 -7.69 24.39 -4.49
N ARG A 113 -7.91 25.66 -4.14
CA ARG A 113 -7.36 26.28 -2.93
C ARG A 113 -8.20 26.08 -1.67
N THR A 114 -9.38 25.44 -1.75
CA THR A 114 -10.33 25.33 -0.62
C THR A 114 -11.00 23.97 -0.45
N ARG A 115 -10.59 22.92 -1.17
CA ARG A 115 -11.20 21.59 -1.04
C ARG A 115 -10.35 20.67 -0.18
N ASN A 116 -11.00 20.00 0.78
CA ASN A 116 -10.37 18.96 1.60
C ASN A 116 -9.84 17.83 0.71
N TRP A 117 -8.68 17.23 1.05
CA TRP A 117 -7.97 16.25 0.20
C TRP A 117 -8.85 15.12 -0.33
N TRP A 118 -9.77 14.60 0.50
CA TRP A 118 -10.65 13.49 0.14
C TRP A 118 -11.59 13.77 -1.04
N SER A 119 -11.86 15.04 -1.38
CA SER A 119 -12.68 15.37 -2.57
C SER A 119 -12.05 14.91 -3.88
N CYS A 120 -10.76 14.59 -3.89
CA CYS A 120 -10.05 14.09 -5.07
C CYS A 120 -10.04 12.56 -5.17
N LEU A 121 -10.38 11.84 -4.09
CA LEU A 121 -10.27 10.37 -4.02
C LEU A 121 -11.24 9.67 -4.97
N GLU A 122 -12.50 10.11 -4.97
CA GLU A 122 -13.55 9.50 -5.78
C GLU A 122 -13.26 9.63 -7.30
N PRO A 123 -12.92 10.81 -7.85
CA PRO A 123 -12.52 10.92 -9.25
C PRO A 123 -11.31 10.07 -9.63
N GLN A 124 -10.29 9.99 -8.77
CA GLN A 124 -9.10 9.17 -9.03
C GLN A 124 -9.42 7.68 -9.02
N GLY A 125 -10.23 7.22 -8.06
CA GLY A 125 -10.65 5.82 -7.97
C GLY A 125 -11.47 5.39 -9.18
N LYS A 126 -12.42 6.22 -9.64
CA LYS A 126 -13.20 5.95 -10.85
C LYS A 126 -12.33 5.88 -12.11
N LEU A 127 -11.36 6.79 -12.25
CA LEU A 127 -10.40 6.75 -13.34
C LEU A 127 -9.59 5.44 -13.37
N LEU A 128 -9.12 4.97 -12.21
CA LEU A 128 -8.39 3.70 -12.12
C LEU A 128 -9.28 2.50 -12.43
N ALA A 129 -10.56 2.54 -12.04
CA ALA A 129 -11.55 1.52 -12.38
C ALA A 129 -11.78 1.46 -13.90
N ASP A 130 -11.95 2.61 -14.56
CA ASP A 130 -12.09 2.70 -16.01
C ASP A 130 -10.86 2.14 -16.74
N LEU A 131 -9.66 2.47 -16.26
CA LEU A 131 -8.42 1.94 -16.83
C LEU A 131 -8.31 0.43 -16.62
N ALA A 132 -8.64 -0.09 -15.43
CA ALA A 132 -8.65 -1.51 -15.15
C ALA A 132 -9.60 -2.27 -16.08
N LYS A 133 -10.80 -1.71 -16.32
CA LYS A 133 -11.77 -2.26 -17.26
C LYS A 133 -11.26 -2.23 -18.69
N ARG A 134 -10.78 -1.07 -19.15
CA ARG A 134 -10.31 -0.85 -20.52
C ARG A 134 -9.13 -1.74 -20.88
N LEU A 135 -8.22 -1.95 -19.94
CA LEU A 135 -7.02 -2.77 -20.13
C LEU A 135 -7.27 -4.27 -19.87
N GLY A 136 -8.45 -4.65 -19.40
CA GLY A 136 -8.79 -6.04 -19.10
C GLY A 136 -7.93 -6.63 -17.98
N LEU A 137 -7.69 -5.87 -16.90
CA LEU A 137 -6.99 -6.41 -15.74
C LEU A 137 -7.75 -7.61 -15.17
N HIS A 138 -7.02 -8.69 -14.89
CA HIS A 138 -7.60 -9.93 -14.39
C HIS A 138 -8.14 -9.81 -12.97
N TYR A 139 -7.54 -8.92 -12.16
CA TYR A 139 -7.90 -8.76 -10.76
C TYR A 139 -7.40 -7.43 -10.22
N VAL A 140 -8.14 -6.85 -9.28
CA VAL A 140 -7.79 -5.62 -8.55
C VAL A 140 -8.02 -5.85 -7.06
N VAL A 141 -7.04 -5.50 -6.23
CA VAL A 141 -7.25 -5.35 -4.78
C VAL A 141 -7.33 -3.86 -4.49
N TYR A 142 -8.48 -3.39 -4.03
CA TYR A 142 -8.72 -1.97 -3.75
C TYR A 142 -8.76 -1.72 -2.24
N SER A 143 -8.04 -0.69 -1.75
CA SER A 143 -8.16 -0.26 -0.36
C SER A 143 -9.36 0.68 -0.21
N GLY A 144 -10.54 0.09 -0.04
CA GLY A 144 -11.80 0.78 0.13
C GLY A 144 -12.15 1.05 1.60
N LEU A 145 -13.31 1.66 1.79
CA LEU A 145 -13.99 1.90 3.07
C LEU A 145 -15.49 2.01 2.77
N GLU A 146 -16.34 1.83 3.79
CA GLU A 146 -17.79 1.90 3.63
C GLU A 146 -18.28 3.26 3.12
N ASN A 147 -19.35 3.26 2.31
CA ASN A 147 -20.13 4.48 2.09
C ASN A 147 -21.03 4.76 3.29
N ILE A 148 -20.48 5.39 4.34
CA ILE A 148 -21.18 5.67 5.60
C ILE A 148 -22.43 6.51 5.38
N LYS A 149 -22.37 7.52 4.51
CA LYS A 149 -23.51 8.36 4.17
C LYS A 149 -24.65 7.55 3.60
N LYS A 150 -24.38 6.62 2.68
CA LYS A 150 -25.39 5.73 2.12
C LYS A 150 -25.92 4.74 3.17
N LEU A 151 -25.03 4.10 3.92
CA LEU A 151 -25.40 3.10 4.94
C LEU A 151 -26.22 3.68 6.09
N THR A 152 -25.98 4.94 6.44
CA THR A 152 -26.66 5.63 7.55
C THR A 152 -27.81 6.54 7.09
N ALA A 153 -28.24 6.42 5.83
CA ALA A 153 -29.28 7.26 5.22
C ALA A 153 -29.04 8.78 5.42
N GLY A 154 -27.78 9.20 5.31
CA GLY A 154 -27.34 10.59 5.45
C GLY A 154 -27.15 11.09 6.89
N ARG A 155 -27.39 10.25 7.90
CA ARG A 155 -27.23 10.63 9.31
C ARG A 155 -25.78 10.96 9.67
N LEU A 156 -24.83 10.19 9.14
CA LEU A 156 -23.39 10.44 9.28
C LEU A 156 -22.81 10.70 7.88
N VAL A 157 -21.89 11.66 7.79
CA VAL A 157 -21.14 11.94 6.56
C VAL A 157 -19.67 11.94 6.93
N VAL A 158 -18.88 11.14 6.21
CA VAL A 158 -17.47 10.93 6.47
C VAL A 158 -16.77 10.89 5.12
N GLY A 159 -16.27 12.02 4.65
CA GLY A 159 -15.83 12.21 3.28
C GLY A 159 -14.69 11.27 2.85
N HIS A 160 -13.79 10.91 3.76
CA HIS A 160 -12.72 9.94 3.46
C HIS A 160 -13.18 8.48 3.39
N PHE A 161 -14.36 8.16 3.93
CA PHE A 161 -15.02 6.85 3.81
C PHE A 161 -15.94 6.84 2.59
N ASP A 162 -16.84 7.83 2.50
CA ASP A 162 -17.90 7.92 1.50
C ASP A 162 -17.35 7.84 0.07
N GLY A 163 -16.29 8.62 -0.22
CA GLY A 163 -15.66 8.60 -1.55
C GLY A 163 -15.04 7.25 -1.91
N LYS A 164 -14.49 6.51 -0.95
CA LYS A 164 -13.96 5.16 -1.18
C LYS A 164 -15.09 4.14 -1.40
N GLY A 165 -16.18 4.24 -0.66
CA GLY A 165 -17.34 3.38 -0.83
C GLY A 165 -18.06 3.60 -2.17
N GLU A 166 -18.10 4.83 -2.67
CA GLU A 166 -18.59 5.13 -4.03
C GLU A 166 -17.71 4.50 -5.11
N VAL A 167 -16.39 4.49 -4.92
CA VAL A 167 -15.45 3.83 -5.83
C VAL A 167 -15.61 2.31 -5.79
N GLU A 168 -15.77 1.70 -4.60
CA GLU A 168 -16.07 0.28 -4.46
C GLU A 168 -17.32 -0.13 -5.27
N GLU A 169 -18.42 0.61 -5.12
CA GLU A 169 -19.64 0.41 -5.90
C GLU A 169 -19.40 0.56 -7.40
N TYR A 170 -18.59 1.56 -7.79
CA TYR A 170 -18.28 1.81 -9.18
C TYR A 170 -17.52 0.65 -9.84
N PHE A 171 -16.48 0.11 -9.18
CA PHE A 171 -15.74 -1.07 -9.67
C PHE A 171 -16.68 -2.25 -9.95
N ARG A 172 -17.65 -2.50 -9.05
CA ARG A 172 -18.66 -3.55 -9.23
C ARG A 172 -19.59 -3.25 -10.40
N ASN A 173 -20.10 -2.01 -10.50
CA ASN A 173 -21.04 -1.60 -11.54
C ASN A 173 -20.47 -1.72 -12.95
N ILE A 174 -19.19 -1.44 -13.14
CA ILE A 174 -18.53 -1.58 -14.45
C ILE A 174 -18.01 -3.01 -14.70
N GLY A 175 -18.19 -3.93 -13.74
CA GLY A 175 -17.82 -5.34 -13.85
C GLY A 175 -16.32 -5.56 -13.96
N VAL A 176 -15.53 -4.89 -13.11
CA VAL A 176 -14.10 -5.19 -12.91
C VAL A 176 -13.98 -6.22 -11.79
N PRO A 177 -13.23 -7.32 -11.97
CA PRO A 177 -12.97 -8.30 -10.92
C PRO A 177 -12.13 -7.66 -9.81
N MET A 178 -12.76 -7.33 -8.69
CA MET A 178 -12.16 -6.56 -7.61
C MET A 178 -12.54 -7.12 -6.24
N THR A 179 -11.60 -7.08 -5.30
CA THR A 179 -11.84 -7.32 -3.87
C THR A 179 -11.44 -6.08 -3.09
N SER A 180 -12.34 -5.61 -2.23
CA SER A 180 -12.03 -4.47 -1.36
C SER A 180 -11.42 -4.96 -0.06
N VAL A 181 -10.32 -4.34 0.37
CA VAL A 181 -9.74 -4.49 1.71
C VAL A 181 -9.99 -3.22 2.50
N ARG A 182 -10.87 -3.30 3.50
CA ARG A 182 -11.23 -2.17 4.36
C ARG A 182 -10.40 -2.21 5.62
N LEU A 183 -9.35 -1.39 5.67
CA LEU A 183 -8.49 -1.33 6.83
C LEU A 183 -9.22 -0.68 8.02
N PRO A 184 -8.93 -1.12 9.26
CA PRO A 184 -9.38 -0.48 10.48
C PRO A 184 -8.43 0.67 10.85
N CYS A 185 -8.57 1.23 12.06
CA CYS A 185 -7.61 2.19 12.57
C CYS A 185 -6.20 1.57 12.66
N TYR A 186 -5.19 2.29 12.16
CA TYR A 186 -3.80 1.85 12.21
C TYR A 186 -3.24 2.01 13.63
N PHE A 187 -2.48 1.02 14.11
CA PHE A 187 -1.73 1.20 15.35
C PHE A 187 -0.71 2.34 15.25
N GLU A 188 -0.16 2.55 14.05
CA GLU A 188 0.74 3.65 13.74
C GLU A 188 0.12 5.05 14.01
N ASN A 189 -1.21 5.18 14.01
CA ASN A 189 -1.87 6.44 14.35
C ASN A 189 -1.66 6.86 15.81
N LEU A 190 -1.28 5.93 16.69
CA LEU A 190 -0.87 6.22 18.08
C LEU A 190 0.45 7.00 18.16
N LEU A 191 1.23 7.05 17.07
CA LEU A 191 2.47 7.84 16.99
C LEU A 191 2.26 9.23 16.37
N SER A 192 1.05 9.50 15.87
CA SER A 192 0.72 10.72 15.13
C SER A 192 -0.57 11.35 15.65
N TYR A 193 -1.71 11.05 15.03
CA TYR A 193 -3.01 11.67 15.29
C TYR A 193 -3.52 11.44 16.72
N PHE A 194 -3.20 10.28 17.29
CA PHE A 194 -3.66 9.86 18.61
C PHE A 194 -2.50 9.72 19.61
N LEU A 195 -1.38 10.41 19.35
CA LEU A 195 -0.27 10.44 20.29
C LEU A 195 -0.76 10.95 21.65
N PRO A 196 -0.60 10.17 22.75
CA PRO A 196 -1.03 10.60 24.07
C PRO A 196 -0.45 11.96 24.46
N GLN A 197 -1.30 12.85 24.96
CA GLN A 197 -0.92 14.20 25.34
C GLN A 197 -0.67 14.28 26.85
N LYS A 198 0.28 15.12 27.29
CA LYS A 198 0.53 15.29 28.73
C LYS A 198 -0.72 15.76 29.46
N ALA A 199 -1.06 15.08 30.56
CA ALA A 199 -2.14 15.47 31.43
C ALA A 199 -1.79 16.76 32.21
N PRO A 200 -2.80 17.50 32.72
CA PRO A 200 -2.58 18.68 33.54
C PRO A 200 -1.75 18.43 34.82
N ASP A 201 -1.72 17.19 35.30
CA ASP A 201 -0.91 16.79 36.46
C ASP A 201 0.61 16.75 36.19
N GLY A 202 1.02 16.81 34.91
CA GLY A 202 2.41 16.74 34.48
C GLY A 202 3.11 15.38 34.71
N LYS A 203 2.39 14.38 35.22
CA LYS A 203 2.92 13.05 35.61
C LYS A 203 2.38 11.92 34.74
N SER A 204 1.33 12.16 33.98
CA SER A 204 0.67 11.17 33.14
C SER A 204 0.29 11.72 31.77
N TYR A 205 -0.23 10.85 30.92
CA TYR A 205 -0.67 11.14 29.56
C TYR A 205 -2.13 10.76 29.38
N LEU A 206 -2.82 11.48 28.51
CA LEU A 206 -4.21 11.26 28.15
C LEU A 206 -4.27 10.79 26.69
N LEU A 207 -4.86 9.61 26.50
CA LEU A 207 -5.19 9.07 25.17
C LEU A 207 -6.63 9.47 24.82
N SER A 208 -6.79 10.23 23.74
CA SER A 208 -8.11 10.65 23.25
C SER A 208 -8.56 9.79 22.07
N LEU A 209 -9.32 8.73 22.36
CA LEU A 209 -10.02 7.90 21.38
C LEU A 209 -11.54 7.99 21.65
N PRO A 210 -12.33 8.71 20.83
CA PRO A 210 -13.76 8.97 21.04
C PRO A 210 -14.70 7.76 20.88
N MET A 211 -14.40 6.64 21.52
CA MET A 211 -15.09 5.37 21.37
C MET A 211 -16.02 5.02 22.56
N GLY A 212 -15.93 5.75 23.66
CA GLY A 212 -16.59 5.36 24.91
C GLY A 212 -16.18 3.93 25.31
N ASP A 213 -17.17 3.11 25.67
CA ASP A 213 -16.95 1.72 26.07
C ASP A 213 -17.01 0.72 24.90
N VAL A 214 -17.16 1.19 23.65
CA VAL A 214 -17.22 0.30 22.48
C VAL A 214 -15.79 -0.04 22.00
N PRO A 215 -15.43 -1.33 21.89
CA PRO A 215 -14.13 -1.72 21.36
C PRO A 215 -13.96 -1.31 19.89
N MET A 216 -12.80 -0.75 19.56
CA MET A 216 -12.42 -0.36 18.20
C MET A 216 -11.46 -1.38 17.60
N ASP A 217 -11.76 -1.85 16.39
CA ASP A 217 -10.87 -2.69 15.60
C ASP A 217 -9.58 -1.95 15.21
N GLY A 218 -8.48 -2.70 15.14
CA GLY A 218 -7.18 -2.16 14.73
C GLY A 218 -6.26 -3.21 14.12
N MET A 219 -5.29 -2.72 13.35
CA MET A 219 -4.18 -3.51 12.81
C MET A 219 -2.96 -2.63 12.55
N SER A 220 -1.78 -3.22 12.43
CA SER A 220 -0.63 -2.52 11.86
C SER A 220 -0.78 -2.41 10.34
N VAL A 221 -0.58 -1.22 9.79
CA VAL A 221 -0.61 -1.02 8.32
C VAL A 221 0.48 -1.84 7.62
N THR A 222 1.60 -2.10 8.30
CA THR A 222 2.71 -2.89 7.75
C THR A 222 2.37 -4.39 7.61
N ASP A 223 1.29 -4.85 8.23
CA ASP A 223 0.78 -6.23 8.10
C ASP A 223 -0.20 -6.42 6.93
N LEU A 224 -0.49 -5.36 6.16
CA LEU A 224 -1.36 -5.41 4.98
C LEU A 224 -0.73 -6.21 3.82
N GLY A 225 0.58 -6.12 3.63
CA GLY A 225 1.28 -6.71 2.49
C GLY A 225 0.99 -8.21 2.29
N PRO A 226 1.18 -9.05 3.32
CA PRO A 226 0.85 -10.47 3.22
C PRO A 226 -0.64 -10.76 2.98
N VAL A 227 -1.55 -9.93 3.49
CA VAL A 227 -3.00 -10.05 3.20
C VAL A 227 -3.25 -9.87 1.71
N VAL A 228 -2.74 -8.78 1.13
CA VAL A 228 -2.87 -8.50 -0.32
C VAL A 228 -2.22 -9.60 -1.15
N LEU A 229 -1.04 -10.10 -0.74
CA LEU A 229 -0.37 -11.21 -1.42
C LEU A 229 -1.23 -12.49 -1.42
N SER A 230 -1.90 -12.81 -0.31
CA SER A 230 -2.80 -13.97 -0.23
C SER A 230 -4.00 -13.80 -1.18
N LEU A 231 -4.59 -12.60 -1.25
CA LEU A 231 -5.68 -12.30 -2.18
C LEU A 231 -5.24 -12.42 -3.66
N LEU A 232 -4.03 -11.96 -4.00
CA LEU A 232 -3.48 -12.06 -5.36
C LEU A 232 -3.22 -13.51 -5.79
N LYS A 233 -2.96 -14.42 -4.84
CA LYS A 233 -2.75 -15.85 -5.13
C LYS A 233 -4.04 -16.63 -5.32
N MET A 234 -5.15 -16.16 -4.77
CA MET A 234 -6.44 -16.85 -4.76
C MET A 234 -7.59 -15.90 -5.17
N PRO A 235 -7.49 -15.20 -6.31
CA PRO A 235 -8.47 -14.17 -6.67
C PRO A 235 -9.89 -14.72 -6.79
N GLU A 236 -10.04 -15.94 -7.32
CA GLU A 236 -11.35 -16.58 -7.55
C GLU A 236 -12.17 -16.79 -6.27
N GLU A 237 -11.51 -16.93 -5.11
CA GLU A 237 -12.18 -17.09 -3.82
C GLU A 237 -12.74 -15.76 -3.29
N TYR A 238 -12.11 -14.63 -3.62
CA TYR A 238 -12.36 -13.34 -2.95
C TYR A 238 -12.95 -12.25 -3.86
N VAL A 239 -12.96 -12.43 -5.18
CA VAL A 239 -13.56 -11.44 -6.11
C VAL A 239 -15.00 -11.10 -5.70
N GLY A 240 -15.29 -9.81 -5.65
CA GLY A 240 -16.60 -9.26 -5.29
C GLY A 240 -16.82 -9.08 -3.78
N GLN A 241 -15.91 -9.56 -2.93
CA GLN A 241 -16.01 -9.40 -1.48
C GLN A 241 -15.46 -8.05 -0.99
N ASP A 242 -16.04 -7.59 0.11
CA ASP A 242 -15.52 -6.50 0.92
C ASP A 242 -15.00 -7.06 2.24
N ILE A 243 -13.69 -7.05 2.42
CA ILE A 243 -13.03 -7.69 3.55
C ILE A 243 -12.65 -6.62 4.55
N GLY A 244 -13.39 -6.57 5.66
CA GLY A 244 -13.04 -5.75 6.83
C GLY A 244 -11.88 -6.37 7.60
N LEU A 245 -10.72 -5.71 7.59
CA LEU A 245 -9.52 -6.22 8.25
C LEU A 245 -9.46 -5.83 9.73
N SER A 246 -8.98 -6.73 10.58
CA SER A 246 -8.72 -6.45 12.00
C SER A 246 -7.83 -7.53 12.60
N THR A 247 -6.99 -7.17 13.57
CA THR A 247 -6.16 -8.14 14.33
C THR A 247 -6.61 -8.26 15.78
N CYS A 248 -7.25 -7.22 16.30
CA CYS A 248 -7.83 -7.17 17.64
C CYS A 248 -8.80 -6.00 17.72
N ARG A 249 -9.64 -6.01 18.77
CA ARG A 249 -10.52 -4.90 19.12
C ARG A 249 -10.34 -4.55 20.58
N HIS A 250 -10.20 -3.26 20.88
CA HIS A 250 -9.95 -2.77 22.24
C HIS A 250 -10.71 -1.50 22.55
N THR A 251 -11.15 -1.33 23.79
CA THR A 251 -11.69 -0.06 24.27
C THR A 251 -10.57 0.97 24.42
N ALA A 252 -10.91 2.27 24.46
CA ALA A 252 -9.91 3.32 24.71
C ALA A 252 -9.13 3.11 26.02
N GLU A 253 -9.79 2.55 27.03
CA GLU A 253 -9.20 2.17 28.31
C GLU A 253 -8.19 1.03 28.16
N GLU A 254 -8.53 -0.03 27.42
CA GLU A 254 -7.61 -1.13 27.14
C GLU A 254 -6.39 -0.68 26.32
N TYR A 255 -6.58 0.21 25.33
CA TYR A 255 -5.47 0.86 24.61
C TYR A 255 -4.55 1.61 25.59
N ALA A 256 -5.11 2.39 26.51
CA ALA A 256 -4.33 3.14 27.50
C ALA A 256 -3.59 2.21 28.48
N THR A 257 -4.21 1.10 28.90
CA THR A 257 -3.56 0.07 29.73
C THR A 257 -2.37 -0.57 29.01
N LEU A 258 -2.54 -0.97 27.75
CA LEU A 258 -1.46 -1.56 26.96
C LEU A 258 -0.33 -0.58 26.67
N LEU A 259 -0.65 0.68 26.35
CA LEU A 259 0.36 1.73 26.22
C LEU A 259 1.11 1.93 27.54
N SER A 260 0.42 1.95 28.67
CA SER A 260 1.07 2.11 29.98
C SER A 260 2.04 0.97 30.28
N LYS A 261 1.62 -0.27 30.02
CA LYS A 261 2.44 -1.47 30.16
C LYS A 261 3.73 -1.39 29.33
N HIS A 262 3.63 -1.03 28.06
CA HIS A 262 4.75 -1.12 27.12
C HIS A 262 5.67 0.10 27.13
N THR A 263 5.14 1.29 27.40
CA THR A 263 5.93 2.54 27.44
C THR A 263 6.52 2.83 28.82
N GLY A 264 6.01 2.19 29.87
CA GLY A 264 6.36 2.50 31.26
C GLY A 264 5.87 3.87 31.74
N LYS A 265 5.00 4.54 30.98
CA LYS A 265 4.39 5.83 31.31
C LYS A 265 2.96 5.61 31.78
N ALA A 266 2.48 6.43 32.71
CA ALA A 266 1.07 6.40 33.09
C ALA A 266 0.23 7.00 31.95
N VAL A 267 -0.48 6.18 31.20
CA VAL A 267 -1.42 6.59 30.15
C VAL A 267 -2.84 6.28 30.60
N ARG A 268 -3.74 7.25 30.49
CA ARG A 268 -5.14 7.14 30.90
C ARG A 268 -6.05 7.49 29.73
N ASP A 269 -7.21 6.85 29.68
CA ASP A 269 -8.27 7.24 28.76
C ASP A 269 -8.74 8.65 29.12
N ALA A 270 -8.76 9.55 28.12
CA ALA A 270 -9.25 10.92 28.26
C ALA A 270 -10.77 11.00 28.41
N LYS A 271 -11.50 9.90 28.15
CA LYS A 271 -12.97 9.82 28.13
C LYS A 271 -13.59 10.87 27.20
N THR A 272 -12.87 11.19 26.12
CA THR A 272 -13.31 12.16 25.11
C THR A 272 -14.52 11.63 24.36
N THR A 273 -15.57 12.44 24.22
CA THR A 273 -16.75 12.07 23.41
C THR A 273 -16.55 12.47 21.95
N ALA A 274 -17.32 11.89 21.02
CA ALA A 274 -17.30 12.32 19.63
C ALA A 274 -17.78 13.78 19.48
N GLU A 275 -18.68 14.21 20.35
CA GLU A 275 -19.20 15.58 20.43
C GLU A 275 -18.11 16.57 20.88
N ASP A 276 -17.24 16.18 21.81
CA ASP A 276 -16.09 17.01 22.21
C ASP A 276 -15.06 17.08 21.08
N TYR A 277 -14.82 15.95 20.41
CA TYR A 277 -13.88 15.87 19.29
C TYR A 277 -14.29 16.75 18.11
N GLU A 278 -15.59 16.78 17.78
CA GLU A 278 -16.16 17.64 16.73
C GLU A 278 -15.92 19.13 17.00
N LYS A 279 -15.87 19.54 18.28
CA LYS A 279 -15.67 20.93 18.71
C LYS A 279 -14.21 21.38 18.68
N LEU A 280 -13.25 20.49 18.42
CA LEU A 280 -11.81 20.83 18.41
C LEU A 280 -11.41 21.79 17.28
N GLY A 281 -12.29 22.05 16.31
CA GLY A 281 -12.19 23.18 15.38
C GLY A 281 -11.11 23.08 14.29
N PHE A 282 -10.34 21.99 14.24
CA PHE A 282 -9.37 21.76 13.17
C PHE A 282 -10.06 21.23 11.89
N PRO A 283 -9.48 21.48 10.69
CA PRO A 283 -10.02 20.95 9.44
C PRO A 283 -10.11 19.41 9.47
N GLY A 284 -11.34 18.87 9.36
CA GLY A 284 -11.60 17.42 9.43
C GLY A 284 -12.10 16.90 10.79
N ALA A 285 -12.18 17.73 11.83
CA ALA A 285 -12.64 17.31 13.16
C ALA A 285 -14.04 16.66 13.14
N ARG A 286 -14.99 17.27 12.41
CA ARG A 286 -16.35 16.72 12.21
C ARG A 286 -16.35 15.39 11.47
N ASP A 287 -15.45 15.24 10.50
CA ASP A 287 -15.33 14.04 9.67
C ASP A 287 -14.83 12.86 10.52
N LEU A 288 -13.80 13.09 11.35
CA LEU A 288 -13.29 12.11 12.31
C LEU A 288 -14.27 11.81 13.44
N ALA A 289 -14.98 12.81 13.97
CA ALA A 289 -16.04 12.57 14.96
C ALA A 289 -17.12 11.63 14.41
N ASN A 290 -17.55 11.84 13.17
CA ASN A 290 -18.50 10.94 12.50
C ASN A 290 -17.91 9.56 12.21
N MET A 291 -16.62 9.45 11.90
CA MET A 291 -15.92 8.16 11.79
C MET A 291 -16.00 7.39 13.12
N PHE A 292 -15.70 8.04 14.26
CA PHE A 292 -15.81 7.38 15.57
C PHE A 292 -17.25 7.00 15.91
N ARG A 293 -18.24 7.85 15.58
CA ARG A 293 -19.67 7.48 15.69
C ARG A 293 -20.02 6.27 14.85
N PHE A 294 -19.42 6.12 13.66
CA PHE A 294 -19.61 4.92 12.82
C PHE A 294 -18.92 3.69 13.42
N TYR A 295 -17.70 3.82 13.95
CA TYR A 295 -17.03 2.72 14.65
C TYR A 295 -17.83 2.23 15.86
N ALA A 296 -18.51 3.12 16.57
CA ALA A 296 -19.42 2.74 17.66
C ALA A 296 -20.61 1.87 17.19
N LEU A 297 -20.94 1.88 15.89
CA LEU A 297 -21.95 0.98 15.28
C LEU A 297 -21.39 -0.41 14.94
N LYS A 298 -20.12 -0.70 15.28
CA LYS A 298 -19.44 -1.98 15.09
C LYS A 298 -19.43 -2.40 13.60
N PRO A 299 -18.64 -1.70 12.76
CA PRO A 299 -18.51 -2.05 11.34
C PRO A 299 -18.04 -3.50 11.18
N ASP A 300 -18.38 -4.12 10.05
CA ASP A 300 -18.02 -5.50 9.77
C ASP A 300 -16.50 -5.63 9.60
N ARG A 301 -15.85 -6.31 10.53
CA ARG A 301 -14.40 -6.54 10.58
C ARG A 301 -14.16 -7.98 11.06
N ASP A 302 -13.51 -8.78 10.23
CA ASP A 302 -13.31 -10.21 10.47
C ASP A 302 -11.85 -10.51 10.86
N ILE A 303 -11.62 -10.67 12.17
CA ILE A 303 -10.30 -11.04 12.71
C ILE A 303 -9.88 -12.43 12.24
N GLY A 304 -10.81 -13.38 12.17
CA GLY A 304 -10.52 -14.75 11.78
C GLY A 304 -10.05 -14.85 10.34
N LEU A 305 -10.77 -14.19 9.41
CA LEU A 305 -10.35 -14.06 8.02
C LEU A 305 -9.03 -13.29 7.88
N THR A 306 -8.85 -12.18 8.61
CA THR A 306 -7.60 -11.42 8.57
C THR A 306 -6.40 -12.29 8.94
N LEU A 307 -6.51 -13.09 10.02
CA LEU A 307 -5.45 -13.99 10.46
C LEU A 307 -5.29 -15.21 9.55
N ARG A 308 -6.31 -15.63 8.82
CA ARG A 308 -6.15 -16.64 7.75
C ARG A 308 -5.34 -16.07 6.58
N LEU A 309 -5.62 -14.84 6.16
CA LEU A 309 -4.91 -14.17 5.07
C LEU A 309 -3.48 -13.76 5.45
N ASN A 310 -3.24 -13.42 6.72
CA ASN A 310 -1.93 -13.17 7.29
C ASN A 310 -1.82 -13.73 8.73
N PRO A 311 -1.33 -14.96 8.90
CA PRO A 311 -1.15 -15.57 10.23
C PRO A 311 -0.10 -14.86 11.11
N LYS A 312 0.70 -13.96 10.54
CA LYS A 312 1.72 -13.18 11.26
C LYS A 312 1.26 -11.76 11.59
N ALA A 313 0.02 -11.38 11.24
CA ALA A 313 -0.51 -10.07 11.56
C ALA A 313 -0.54 -9.88 13.08
N ARG A 314 0.01 -8.77 13.54
CA ARG A 314 0.26 -8.54 14.97
C ARG A 314 -0.98 -8.01 15.65
N THR A 315 -1.24 -8.47 16.87
CA THR A 315 -2.17 -7.80 17.79
C THR A 315 -1.57 -6.49 18.29
N LEU A 316 -2.38 -5.65 18.92
CA LEU A 316 -1.92 -4.40 19.53
C LEU A 316 -0.79 -4.62 20.56
N ASP A 317 -0.93 -5.62 21.44
CA ASP A 317 0.08 -5.95 22.45
C ASP A 317 1.43 -6.34 21.81
N GLN A 318 1.39 -7.17 20.76
CA GLN A 318 2.59 -7.58 20.02
C GLN A 318 3.23 -6.41 19.25
N TRP A 319 2.42 -5.55 18.64
CA TRP A 319 2.91 -4.37 17.94
C TRP A 319 3.56 -3.38 18.90
N LEU A 320 2.93 -3.11 20.05
CA LEU A 320 3.49 -2.21 21.07
C LEU A 320 4.80 -2.73 21.66
N GLU A 321 4.93 -4.04 21.90
CA GLU A 321 6.20 -4.62 22.37
C GLU A 321 7.35 -4.33 21.40
N GLN A 322 7.08 -4.36 20.09
CA GLN A 322 8.07 -4.10 19.05
C GLN A 322 8.35 -2.60 18.83
N HIS A 323 7.36 -1.73 19.06
CA HIS A 323 7.42 -0.29 18.73
C HIS A 323 7.45 0.63 19.96
N LYS A 324 7.58 0.10 21.19
CA LYS A 324 7.64 0.91 22.42
C LYS A 324 8.73 1.99 22.40
N GLY A 325 9.83 1.76 21.67
CA GLY A 325 10.89 2.74 21.46
C GLY A 325 10.46 3.98 20.66
N ASP A 326 9.47 3.85 19.78
CA ASP A 326 8.98 4.95 18.94
C ASP A 326 8.17 5.97 19.76
N PHE A 327 7.70 5.57 20.93
CA PHE A 327 7.04 6.42 21.91
C PHE A 327 8.01 7.17 22.84
N ALA A 328 9.31 7.23 22.53
CA ALA A 328 10.31 7.91 23.36
C ALA A 328 10.01 9.40 23.65
N ARG A 329 9.10 10.00 22.88
CA ARG A 329 8.64 11.39 23.05
C ARG A 329 7.53 11.57 24.08
N LEU A 330 6.97 10.48 24.63
CA LEU A 330 6.07 10.53 25.78
C LEU A 330 6.89 10.85 27.03
#